data_AF-A0A170ZKE8-F1
#
_entry.id   AF-A0A170ZKE8-F1
#
_cell.length_a   1.000
_cell.length_b   1.000
_cell.length_c   1.000
_cell.angle_alpha   90.00
_cell.angle_beta   90.00
_cell.angle_gamma   90.00
#
_symmetry.space_group_name_H-M   'P 1'
#
loop_
_entity.id
_entity.type
_entity.pdbx_description
1 polymer ?
#
loop_
_entity_poly.entity_id
_entity_poly.type
_entity_poly.pdbx_seq_one_letter_code
_entity_poly.pdbx_strand_id
1 'polypeptide(L)'
;MLQIQIFQNLILHTKNIETNAERLLNNGGLEGSSSSSSCSVMQDSTASAQLLNYLALSNDPSSQEKGAMKAATLLGLSKSAQEYSFVNWNWTAIRKWCFWGVMSLTVACVCVIIGYMTTIPRRCDPPRSWYQGSLIYQVFPPSFQDSDANGIGDLRGIISRIGYFEKLGAKGLRLSYIYTTQHYPEYYDRVTNLT
;
A
#
# COMPACT_ATOMS: atom_id res chain seq x y z
N MET A 1 21.97 -7.88 15.67
CA MET A 1 21.02 -7.08 16.49
C MET A 1 20.67 -5.75 15.83
N LEU A 2 21.64 -4.92 15.43
CA LEU A 2 21.40 -3.60 14.81
C LEU A 2 20.59 -3.63 13.48
N GLN A 3 20.77 -4.64 12.64
CA GLN A 3 20.03 -4.75 11.36
C GLN A 3 18.52 -5.03 11.54
N ILE A 4 18.13 -5.72 12.62
CA ILE A 4 16.72 -6.03 12.90
C ILE A 4 16.00 -4.79 13.43
N GLN A 5 16.70 -3.98 14.24
CA GLN A 5 16.18 -2.72 14.77
C GLN A 5 15.90 -1.70 13.67
N ILE A 6 16.74 -1.64 12.63
CA ILE A 6 16.58 -0.74 11.48
C ILE A 6 15.36 -1.15 10.65
N PHE A 7 15.17 -2.46 10.41
CA PHE A 7 14.01 -2.95 9.66
C PHE A 7 12.69 -2.75 10.40
N GLN A 8 12.65 -2.95 11.73
CA GLN A 8 11.45 -2.66 12.52
C GLN A 8 11.11 -1.16 12.54
N ASN A 9 12.12 -0.29 12.63
CA ASN A 9 11.89 1.16 12.55
C ASN A 9 11.41 1.60 11.17
N LEU A 10 11.92 1.00 10.08
CA LEU A 10 11.48 1.33 8.72
C LEU A 10 10.01 0.93 8.50
N ILE A 11 9.60 -0.24 8.99
CA ILE A 11 8.21 -0.73 8.89
C ILE A 11 7.25 0.11 9.75
N LEU A 12 7.69 0.57 10.92
CA LEU A 12 6.90 1.51 11.74
C LEU A 12 6.76 2.86 11.05
N HIS A 13 7.80 3.33 10.37
CA HIS A 13 7.78 4.61 9.67
C HIS A 13 6.86 4.59 8.44
N THR A 14 6.82 3.50 7.66
CA THR A 14 5.91 3.38 6.51
C THR A 14 4.45 3.32 6.94
N LYS A 15 4.14 2.57 8.01
CA LYS A 15 2.77 2.53 8.56
C LYS A 15 2.33 3.89 9.07
N ASN A 16 3.20 4.63 9.75
CA ASN A 16 2.87 5.96 10.24
C ASN A 16 2.63 6.96 9.09
N ILE A 17 3.38 6.85 7.99
CA ILE A 17 3.15 7.67 6.79
C ILE A 17 1.79 7.36 6.15
N GLU A 18 1.43 6.08 5.98
CA GLU A 18 0.12 5.70 5.43
C GLU A 18 -1.03 6.17 6.34
N THR A 19 -0.90 5.99 7.65
CA THR A 19 -1.94 6.43 8.61
C THR A 19 -2.10 7.95 8.64
N ASN A 20 -1.01 8.71 8.42
CA ASN A 20 -1.06 10.17 8.32
C ASN A 20 -1.59 10.63 6.96
N ALA A 21 -1.30 9.92 5.87
CA ALA A 21 -1.87 10.22 4.55
C ALA A 21 -3.39 9.98 4.51
N GLU A 22 -3.89 8.91 5.14
CA GLU A 22 -5.33 8.66 5.28
C GLU A 22 -6.01 9.71 6.18
N ARG A 23 -5.35 10.18 7.25
CA ARG A 23 -5.86 11.28 8.10
C ARG A 23 -5.88 12.63 7.38
N LEU A 24 -4.95 12.88 6.46
CA LEU A 24 -4.92 14.11 5.65
C LEU A 24 -5.98 14.10 4.55
N LEU A 25 -6.31 12.93 3.98
CA LEU A 25 -7.43 12.79 3.05
C LEU A 25 -8.79 12.93 3.75
N ASN A 26 -8.91 12.46 4.99
CA ASN A 26 -10.19 12.55 5.73
C ASN A 26 -10.46 13.94 6.35
N ASN A 27 -9.41 14.73 6.63
CA ASN A 27 -9.54 16.10 7.14
C ASN A 27 -9.51 17.20 6.06
N GLY A 28 -9.34 16.82 4.78
CA GLY A 28 -9.36 17.75 3.63
C GLY A 28 -10.74 17.98 3.01
N GLY A 29 -11.82 17.50 3.64
CA GLY A 29 -13.18 17.74 3.20
C GLY A 29 -13.71 19.07 3.71
N LEU A 30 -13.94 20.01 2.76
CA LEU A 30 -14.59 21.33 2.87
C LEU A 30 -13.66 22.51 3.19
N GLU A 31 -13.11 23.13 2.13
CA GLU A 31 -13.48 24.47 1.65
C GLU A 31 -12.70 24.79 0.36
N GLY A 32 -13.42 25.06 -0.73
CA GLY A 32 -12.84 25.23 -2.06
C GLY A 32 -13.92 25.37 -3.12
N SER A 33 -14.53 26.55 -3.14
CA SER A 33 -15.60 27.02 -4.00
C SER A 33 -15.48 26.62 -5.48
N SER A 34 -16.50 25.94 -6.01
CA SER A 34 -16.93 26.15 -7.40
C SER A 34 -18.46 26.09 -7.45
N SER A 35 -19.04 27.25 -7.67
CA SER A 35 -20.47 27.49 -7.75
C SER A 35 -21.06 26.85 -9.01
N SER A 36 -21.78 25.75 -8.84
CA SER A 36 -22.81 25.32 -9.80
C SER A 36 -24.07 26.15 -9.55
N SER A 37 -24.09 27.39 -10.05
CA SER A 37 -25.30 28.20 -10.09
C SER A 37 -25.83 28.18 -11.51
N SER A 38 -26.69 27.21 -11.80
CA SER A 38 -27.63 27.32 -12.91
C SER A 38 -28.52 28.54 -12.65
N CYS A 39 -28.18 29.68 -13.26
CA CYS A 39 -29.11 30.81 -13.28
C CYS A 39 -30.12 30.57 -14.41
N SER A 40 -31.33 30.22 -14.03
CA SER A 40 -32.52 30.44 -14.85
C SER A 40 -32.75 31.95 -14.92
N VAL A 41 -32.26 32.61 -15.97
CA VAL A 41 -32.57 34.01 -16.21
C VAL A 41 -33.97 34.09 -16.79
N MET A 42 -34.82 34.79 -16.06
CA MET A 42 -36.18 35.13 -16.44
C MET A 42 -36.22 35.93 -17.73
N GLN A 43 -37.27 35.67 -18.49
CA GLN A 43 -37.56 36.23 -19.80
C GLN A 43 -38.09 37.66 -19.66
N ASP A 44 -37.18 38.64 -19.62
CA ASP A 44 -37.56 40.04 -19.77
C ASP A 44 -37.78 40.36 -21.25
N SER A 45 -39.05 40.44 -21.64
CA SER A 45 -39.58 40.69 -22.99
C SER A 45 -39.18 42.04 -23.62
N THR A 46 -38.30 42.82 -22.97
CA THR A 46 -37.81 44.12 -23.46
C THR A 46 -36.36 44.05 -23.97
N ALA A 47 -35.55 43.06 -23.55
CA ALA A 47 -34.16 42.89 -24.01
C ALA A 47 -34.06 42.32 -25.44
N SER A 48 -35.07 41.55 -25.85
CA SER A 48 -35.20 41.03 -27.23
C SER A 48 -35.37 42.13 -28.27
N ALA A 49 -35.98 43.26 -27.91
CA ALA A 49 -36.13 44.40 -28.82
C ALA A 49 -34.80 45.13 -29.09
N GLN A 50 -33.88 45.16 -28.11
CA GLN A 50 -32.55 45.75 -28.32
C GLN A 50 -31.62 44.82 -29.10
N LEU A 51 -31.73 43.51 -28.89
CA LEU A 51 -30.93 42.50 -29.60
C LEU A 51 -31.36 42.38 -31.07
N LEU A 52 -32.66 42.52 -31.38
CA LEU A 52 -33.13 42.61 -32.76
C LEU A 52 -32.67 43.89 -33.46
N ASN A 53 -32.54 45.01 -32.75
CA ASN A 53 -32.02 46.25 -33.34
C ASN A 53 -30.52 46.14 -33.67
N TYR A 54 -29.75 45.39 -32.86
CA TYR A 54 -28.34 45.10 -33.13
C TYR A 54 -28.13 44.09 -34.27
N LEU A 55 -28.99 43.08 -34.38
CA LEU A 55 -28.95 42.13 -35.50
C LEU A 55 -29.39 42.79 -36.82
N ALA A 56 -30.37 43.71 -36.78
CA ALA A 56 -30.82 44.44 -37.96
C ALA A 56 -29.74 45.37 -38.55
N LEU A 57 -28.81 45.88 -37.73
CA LEU A 57 -27.67 46.69 -38.17
C LEU A 57 -26.48 45.88 -38.68
N SER A 58 -26.49 44.54 -38.54
CA SER A 58 -25.37 43.67 -38.96
C SER A 58 -25.47 43.16 -40.40
N ASN A 59 -26.51 43.54 -41.14
CA ASN A 59 -26.78 43.06 -42.49
C ASN A 59 -26.11 43.86 -43.63
N ASP A 60 -25.08 44.67 -43.34
CA ASP A 60 -24.24 45.27 -44.38
C ASP A 60 -22.91 44.51 -44.53
N PRO A 61 -22.72 43.73 -45.62
CA PRO A 61 -21.61 42.79 -45.78
C PRO A 61 -20.25 43.45 -46.07
N SER A 62 -20.13 44.78 -46.07
CA SER A 62 -18.92 45.51 -46.46
C SER A 62 -18.08 46.03 -45.29
N SER A 63 -18.57 45.96 -44.05
CA SER A 63 -17.88 46.54 -42.87
C SER A 63 -17.34 45.47 -41.90
N GLN A 64 -17.74 44.21 -42.06
CA GLN A 64 -17.44 43.12 -41.13
C GLN A 64 -15.99 42.61 -41.21
N GLU A 65 -15.34 42.75 -42.38
CA GLU A 65 -13.96 42.29 -42.58
C GLU A 65 -12.95 43.11 -41.76
N LYS A 66 -13.16 44.43 -41.67
CA LYS A 66 -12.26 45.33 -40.91
C LYS A 66 -12.47 45.24 -39.39
N GLY A 67 -13.69 44.86 -38.96
CA GLY A 67 -14.02 44.68 -37.54
C GLY A 67 -13.49 43.37 -36.96
N ALA A 68 -13.64 42.27 -37.69
CA ALA A 68 -13.14 40.96 -37.29
C ALA A 68 -11.60 40.92 -37.24
N MET A 69 -10.94 41.56 -38.22
CA MET A 69 -9.47 41.65 -38.25
C MET A 69 -8.92 42.50 -37.08
N LYS A 70 -9.63 43.57 -36.68
CA LYS A 70 -9.27 44.38 -35.50
C LYS A 70 -9.54 43.65 -34.18
N ALA A 71 -10.64 42.92 -34.07
CA ALA A 71 -10.96 42.11 -32.89
C ALA A 71 -9.94 40.96 -32.70
N ALA A 72 -9.52 40.28 -33.78
CA ALA A 72 -8.50 39.24 -33.73
C ALA A 72 -7.10 39.77 -33.37
N THR A 73 -6.77 40.99 -33.82
CA THR A 73 -5.50 41.67 -33.48
C THR A 73 -5.45 42.08 -32.01
N LEU A 74 -6.58 42.53 -31.45
CA LEU A 74 -6.69 42.95 -30.06
C LEU A 74 -6.70 41.77 -29.08
N LEU A 75 -7.13 40.59 -29.54
CA LEU A 75 -7.11 39.33 -28.78
C LEU A 75 -5.76 38.60 -28.83
N GLY A 76 -4.73 39.16 -29.45
CA GLY A 76 -3.41 38.51 -29.57
C GLY A 76 -3.42 37.21 -30.37
N LEU A 77 -4.56 36.87 -31.00
CA LEU A 77 -4.74 35.71 -31.86
C LEU A 77 -4.29 36.02 -33.29
N SER A 78 -3.16 36.74 -33.42
CA SER A 78 -2.43 36.79 -34.68
C SER A 78 -1.72 35.45 -34.82
N LYS A 79 -2.32 34.56 -35.60
CA LYS A 79 -1.67 33.33 -36.05
C LYS A 79 -0.56 33.75 -37.01
N SER A 80 0.62 34.03 -36.46
CA SER A 80 1.81 34.21 -37.28
C SER A 80 2.04 32.91 -38.03
N ALA A 81 2.00 32.98 -39.35
CA ALA A 81 2.51 31.94 -40.22
C ALA A 81 4.05 31.95 -40.08
N GLN A 82 4.54 31.51 -38.93
CA GLN A 82 5.92 31.07 -38.79
C GLN A 82 5.99 29.75 -39.57
N GLU A 83 6.61 29.77 -40.75
CA GLU A 83 6.65 28.62 -41.64
C GLU A 83 7.45 27.49 -40.97
N TYR A 84 6.70 26.48 -40.52
CA TYR A 84 7.21 25.37 -39.76
C TYR A 84 7.99 24.40 -40.67
N SER A 85 9.33 24.42 -40.65
CA SER A 85 10.12 23.43 -41.44
C SER A 85 9.85 21.97 -41.02
N PHE A 86 9.21 21.77 -39.87
CA PHE A 86 8.75 20.48 -39.37
C PHE A 86 7.48 19.94 -40.04
N VAL A 87 6.75 20.72 -40.86
CA VAL A 87 5.53 20.22 -41.54
C VAL A 87 5.85 19.32 -42.74
N ASN A 88 6.98 19.52 -43.41
CA ASN A 88 7.40 18.70 -44.56
C ASN A 88 7.93 17.32 -44.15
N TRP A 89 7.98 17.06 -42.84
CA TRP A 89 8.40 15.78 -42.30
C TRP A 89 7.33 14.72 -42.53
N ASN A 90 7.74 13.47 -42.76
CA ASN A 90 6.83 12.35 -42.92
C ASN A 90 6.18 11.96 -41.58
N TRP A 91 5.19 12.75 -41.14
CA TRP A 91 4.46 12.58 -39.88
C TRP A 91 3.80 11.21 -39.76
N THR A 92 3.37 10.64 -40.88
CA THR A 92 2.80 9.29 -40.93
C THR A 92 3.85 8.22 -40.64
N ALA A 93 5.11 8.44 -41.06
CA ALA A 93 6.22 7.57 -40.66
C ALA A 93 6.54 7.73 -39.16
N ILE A 94 6.71 8.95 -38.65
CA ILE A 94 7.00 9.16 -37.20
C ILE A 94 5.94 8.49 -36.33
N ARG A 95 4.65 8.62 -36.66
CA ARG A 95 3.57 8.02 -35.90
C ARG A 95 3.65 6.50 -35.88
N LYS A 96 3.99 5.88 -37.03
CA LYS A 96 4.20 4.43 -37.13
C LYS A 96 5.40 4.02 -36.29
N TRP A 97 6.55 4.67 -36.46
CA TRP A 97 7.76 4.33 -35.71
C TRP A 97 7.61 4.51 -34.20
N CYS A 98 6.90 5.55 -33.76
CA CYS A 98 6.57 5.77 -32.35
C CYS A 98 5.65 4.65 -31.81
N PHE A 99 4.60 4.28 -32.55
CA PHE A 99 3.71 3.20 -32.17
C PHE A 99 4.43 1.84 -32.09
N TRP A 100 5.23 1.50 -33.11
CA TRP A 100 6.01 0.26 -33.12
C TRP A 100 7.10 0.25 -32.03
N GLY A 101 7.72 1.39 -31.74
CA GLY A 101 8.69 1.54 -30.65
C GLY A 101 8.06 1.31 -29.28
N VAL A 102 6.90 1.91 -29.02
CA VAL A 102 6.16 1.69 -27.75
C VAL A 102 5.69 0.24 -27.65
N MET A 103 5.18 -0.36 -28.72
CA MET A 103 4.77 -1.78 -28.72
C MET A 103 5.96 -2.74 -28.52
N SER A 104 7.13 -2.43 -29.08
CA SER A 104 8.34 -3.21 -28.84
C SER A 104 8.80 -3.10 -27.38
N LEU A 105 8.71 -1.91 -26.79
CA LEU A 105 9.12 -1.67 -25.41
C LEU A 105 8.22 -2.42 -24.42
N THR A 106 6.90 -2.42 -24.63
CA THR A 106 5.97 -3.14 -23.75
C THR A 106 6.17 -4.65 -23.82
N VAL A 107 6.37 -5.20 -25.02
CA VAL A 107 6.66 -6.64 -25.20
C VAL A 107 7.97 -7.02 -24.52
N ALA A 108 9.03 -6.23 -24.70
CA ALA A 108 10.31 -6.49 -24.04
C ALA A 108 10.18 -6.48 -22.51
N CYS A 109 9.42 -5.52 -21.96
CA CYS A 109 9.18 -5.42 -20.53
C CYS A 109 8.42 -6.65 -19.99
N VAL A 110 7.40 -7.12 -20.71
CA VAL A 110 6.64 -8.33 -20.35
C VAL A 110 7.53 -9.58 -20.42
N CYS A 111 8.37 -9.72 -21.45
CA CYS A 111 9.30 -10.84 -21.56
C CYS A 111 10.31 -10.87 -20.40
N VAL A 112 10.84 -9.72 -19.99
CA VAL A 112 11.73 -9.62 -18.82
C VAL A 112 11.02 -10.03 -17.54
N ILE A 113 9.78 -9.58 -17.34
CA ILE A 113 8.97 -9.96 -16.16
C ILE A 113 8.71 -11.46 -16.12
N ILE A 114 8.34 -12.08 -17.25
CA ILE A 114 8.11 -13.52 -17.35
C ILE A 114 9.41 -14.29 -17.08
N GLY A 115 10.54 -13.86 -17.66
CA GLY A 115 11.85 -14.45 -17.39
C GLY A 115 12.28 -14.30 -15.93
N TYR A 116 11.94 -13.18 -15.29
CA TYR A 116 12.16 -13.01 -13.86
C TYR A 116 11.29 -13.97 -13.05
N MET A 117 10.01 -14.10 -13.39
CA MET A 117 9.09 -15.05 -12.72
C MET A 117 9.53 -16.51 -12.86
N THR A 118 10.18 -16.89 -13.97
CA THR A 118 10.69 -18.26 -14.15
C THR A 118 11.96 -18.56 -13.37
N THR A 119 12.70 -17.53 -12.94
CA THR A 119 13.95 -17.67 -12.17
C THR A 119 13.73 -17.65 -10.65
N ILE A 120 12.56 -17.22 -10.18
CA ILE A 120 12.22 -17.25 -8.74
C ILE A 120 11.99 -18.70 -8.29
N PRO A 121 12.65 -19.15 -7.20
CA PRO A 121 12.39 -20.47 -6.64
C PRO A 121 10.94 -20.56 -6.15
N ARG A 122 10.25 -21.66 -6.50
CA ARG A 122 8.82 -21.85 -6.21
C ARG A 122 8.49 -22.04 -4.72
N ARG A 123 9.50 -22.12 -3.86
CA ARG A 123 9.34 -22.33 -2.42
C ARG A 123 10.24 -21.35 -1.67
N CYS A 124 9.59 -20.48 -0.91
CA CYS A 124 10.25 -19.61 0.06
C CYS A 124 10.19 -20.30 1.43
N ASP A 125 10.88 -21.43 1.56
CA ASP A 125 10.98 -22.16 2.83
C ASP A 125 12.39 -21.92 3.42
N PRO A 126 12.63 -20.80 4.12
CA PRO A 126 13.88 -20.63 4.84
C PRO A 126 14.00 -21.74 5.90
N PRO A 127 15.20 -22.29 6.15
CA PRO A 127 15.39 -23.29 7.20
C PRO A 127 15.00 -22.66 8.54
N ARG A 128 13.90 -23.13 9.14
CA ARG A 128 13.40 -22.70 10.44
C ARG A 128 14.01 -23.59 11.53
N SER A 129 14.34 -22.99 12.66
CA SER A 129 14.78 -23.75 13.83
C SER A 129 13.61 -24.51 14.47
N TRP A 130 13.90 -25.57 15.23
CA TRP A 130 12.89 -26.47 15.81
C TRP A 130 11.86 -25.76 16.71
N TYR A 131 12.21 -24.61 17.29
CA TYR A 131 11.36 -23.83 18.18
C TYR A 131 10.51 -22.77 17.45
N GLN A 132 10.87 -22.38 16.23
CA GLN A 132 10.19 -21.31 15.50
C GLN A 132 8.84 -21.79 14.94
N GLY A 133 7.75 -21.28 15.53
CA GLY A 133 6.39 -21.68 15.15
C GLY A 133 5.93 -23.01 15.77
N SER A 134 6.70 -23.53 16.73
CA SER A 134 6.41 -24.77 17.46
C SER A 134 5.71 -24.49 18.79
N LEU A 135 4.74 -25.32 19.17
CA LEU A 135 4.07 -25.24 20.46
C LEU A 135 4.98 -25.80 21.56
N ILE A 136 5.31 -24.97 22.56
CA ILE A 136 6.10 -25.35 23.74
C ILE A 136 5.19 -25.31 24.96
N TYR A 137 5.09 -26.42 25.67
CA TYR A 137 4.23 -26.53 26.86
C TYR A 137 5.06 -26.44 28.14
N GLN A 138 4.63 -25.61 29.09
CA GLN A 138 5.33 -25.43 30.37
C GLN A 138 4.70 -26.31 31.45
N VAL A 139 5.52 -27.10 32.14
CA VAL A 139 5.09 -28.04 33.19
C VAL A 139 5.81 -27.74 34.49
N PHE A 140 5.05 -27.73 35.57
CA PHE A 140 5.56 -27.76 36.93
C PHE A 140 5.54 -29.20 37.44
N PRO A 141 6.70 -29.86 37.64
CA PRO A 141 6.75 -31.29 37.99
C PRO A 141 5.98 -31.69 39.26
N PRO A 142 6.10 -30.96 40.40
CA PRO A 142 5.44 -31.34 41.67
C PRO A 142 3.94 -31.46 41.62
N SER A 143 3.27 -30.69 40.76
CA SER A 143 1.81 -30.66 40.69
C SER A 143 1.26 -31.52 39.55
N PHE A 144 2.11 -32.15 38.75
CA PHE A 144 1.68 -32.78 37.51
C PHE A 144 1.19 -34.21 37.74
N GLN A 145 2.09 -35.13 38.09
CA GLN A 145 1.74 -36.51 38.35
C GLN A 145 2.79 -37.18 39.23
N ASP A 146 2.30 -37.85 40.27
CA ASP A 146 3.06 -38.67 41.20
C ASP A 146 3.07 -40.14 40.72
N SER A 147 4.24 -40.76 40.73
CA SER A 147 4.44 -42.18 40.35
C SER A 147 4.85 -43.06 41.53
N ASP A 148 5.33 -42.48 42.63
CA ASP A 148 5.85 -43.18 43.81
C ASP A 148 4.95 -43.02 45.05
N ALA A 149 3.78 -42.40 44.88
CA ALA A 149 2.73 -42.22 45.89
C ALA A 149 3.19 -41.43 47.12
N ASN A 150 4.16 -40.54 46.93
CA ASN A 150 4.71 -39.67 47.99
C ASN A 150 3.93 -38.35 48.15
N GLY A 151 2.96 -38.08 47.26
CA GLY A 151 2.14 -36.86 47.23
C GLY A 151 2.73 -35.70 46.43
N ILE A 152 3.91 -35.87 45.83
CA ILE A 152 4.65 -34.87 45.04
C ILE A 152 4.92 -35.47 43.66
N GLY A 153 4.59 -34.72 42.61
CA GLY A 153 4.83 -35.16 41.24
C GLY A 153 6.31 -35.31 40.89
N ASP A 154 6.61 -36.34 40.10
CA ASP A 154 7.96 -36.75 39.76
C ASP A 154 8.21 -36.76 38.24
N LEU A 155 9.50 -36.79 37.86
CA LEU A 155 9.87 -36.81 36.44
C LEU A 155 9.39 -38.11 35.74
N ARG A 156 9.27 -39.23 36.48
CA ARG A 156 8.75 -40.48 35.91
C ARG A 156 7.27 -40.35 35.57
N GLY A 157 6.52 -39.56 36.35
CA GLY A 157 5.12 -39.23 36.10
C GLY A 157 4.97 -38.44 34.81
N ILE A 158 5.85 -37.46 34.56
CA ILE A 158 5.89 -36.71 33.29
C ILE A 158 6.19 -37.63 32.11
N ILE A 159 7.19 -38.52 32.24
CA ILE A 159 7.56 -39.48 31.19
C ILE A 159 6.37 -40.41 30.85
N SER A 160 5.63 -40.87 31.86
CA SER A 160 4.44 -41.71 31.66
C SER A 160 3.33 -41.02 30.85
N ARG A 161 3.31 -39.68 30.84
CA ARG A 161 2.35 -38.85 30.10
C ARG A 161 2.93 -38.22 28.85
N ILE A 162 4.10 -38.66 28.36
CA ILE A 162 4.68 -38.09 27.14
C ILE A 162 3.69 -38.14 25.95
N GLY A 163 2.92 -39.22 25.85
CA GLY A 163 1.89 -39.38 24.81
C GLY A 163 0.72 -38.40 24.92
N TYR A 164 0.49 -37.77 26.07
CA TYR A 164 -0.46 -36.67 26.20
C TYR A 164 0.05 -35.40 25.48
N PHE A 165 1.34 -35.09 25.63
CA PHE A 165 1.95 -33.93 24.96
C PHE A 165 2.03 -34.12 23.45
N GLU A 166 2.26 -35.35 22.98
CA GLU A 166 2.21 -35.69 21.56
C GLU A 166 0.81 -35.48 20.97
N LYS A 167 -0.25 -35.91 21.68
CA LYS A 167 -1.64 -35.67 21.27
C LYS A 167 -2.00 -34.19 21.24
N LEU A 168 -1.42 -33.39 22.13
CA LEU A 168 -1.58 -31.94 22.15
C LEU A 168 -0.83 -31.24 21.00
N GLY A 169 0.09 -31.93 20.32
CA GLY A 169 0.95 -31.36 19.29
C GLY A 169 2.08 -30.50 19.84
N ALA A 170 2.44 -30.66 21.12
CA ALA A 170 3.56 -29.96 21.71
C ALA A 170 4.88 -30.51 21.13
N LYS A 171 5.71 -29.63 20.58
CA LYS A 171 7.03 -29.94 20.00
C LYS A 171 8.15 -29.87 21.03
N GLY A 172 7.90 -29.22 22.17
CA GLY A 172 8.86 -29.11 23.26
C GLY A 172 8.17 -28.96 24.60
N LEU A 173 8.87 -29.38 25.65
CA LEU A 173 8.44 -29.25 27.04
C LEU A 173 9.40 -28.32 27.78
N ARG A 174 8.86 -27.34 28.50
CA ARG A 174 9.62 -26.48 29.40
C ARG A 174 9.33 -26.89 30.83
N LEU A 175 10.33 -27.43 31.52
CA LEU A 175 10.21 -27.77 32.93
C LEU A 175 10.53 -26.55 33.79
N SER A 176 9.66 -26.28 34.77
CA SER A 176 9.89 -25.26 35.78
C SER A 176 10.46 -25.88 37.05
N TYR A 177 11.45 -25.22 37.65
CA TYR A 177 11.97 -25.53 38.99
C TYR A 177 12.44 -26.99 39.18
N ILE A 178 13.48 -27.37 38.43
CA ILE A 178 14.14 -28.69 38.50
C ILE A 178 15.37 -28.72 39.42
N TYR A 179 15.71 -27.59 40.04
CA TYR A 179 16.91 -27.47 40.88
C TYR A 179 16.61 -27.85 42.34
N THR A 180 17.64 -28.30 43.05
CA THR A 180 17.53 -28.63 44.47
C THR A 180 17.31 -27.38 45.31
N THR A 181 16.34 -27.44 46.22
CA THR A 181 16.06 -26.39 47.20
C THR A 181 16.02 -26.97 48.62
N GLN A 182 16.14 -26.12 49.64
CA GLN A 182 16.14 -26.54 51.05
C GLN A 182 14.83 -27.21 51.47
N HIS A 183 13.71 -26.71 50.96
CA HIS A 183 12.37 -27.18 51.29
C HIS A 183 11.53 -27.22 50.00
N TYR A 184 11.55 -28.36 49.32
CA TYR A 184 10.75 -28.62 48.14
C TYR A 184 9.47 -29.37 48.53
N PRO A 185 8.28 -29.05 47.97
CA PRO A 185 7.99 -28.07 46.92
C PRO A 185 7.53 -26.69 47.45
N GLU A 186 7.59 -26.38 48.75
CA GLU A 186 7.09 -25.08 49.27
C GLU A 186 7.97 -23.88 48.91
N TYR A 187 9.29 -24.07 48.90
CA TYR A 187 10.28 -23.03 48.60
C TYR A 187 11.08 -23.40 47.34
N TYR A 188 10.36 -23.67 46.26
CA TYR A 188 10.95 -24.01 44.95
C TYR A 188 11.66 -22.82 44.27
N ASP A 189 11.37 -21.60 44.72
CA ASP A 189 11.99 -20.35 44.26
C ASP A 189 13.38 -20.11 44.89
N ARG A 190 13.62 -20.67 46.07
CA ARG A 190 14.89 -20.52 46.82
C ARG A 190 15.88 -21.63 46.47
N VAL A 191 16.48 -21.50 45.28
CA VAL A 191 17.51 -22.42 44.81
C VAL A 191 18.76 -22.32 45.69
N THR A 192 19.17 -23.44 46.29
CA THR A 192 20.34 -23.49 47.17
C THR A 192 21.60 -23.96 46.46
N ASN A 193 21.46 -24.56 45.27
CA ASN A 193 22.58 -25.02 44.48
C ASN A 193 22.26 -24.90 42.98
N LEU A 194 23.17 -24.29 42.21
CA LEU A 194 23.08 -24.07 40.76
C LEU A 194 24.12 -24.87 39.96
N THR A 195 24.90 -25.73 40.65
CA THR A 195 25.98 -26.53 40.06
C THR A 195 25.52 -27.93 39.69
#